data_AF-A0A7J2YT58-F1
#
_entry.id   AF-A0A7J2YT58-F1
#
_cell.length_a   1.000
_cell.length_b   1.000
_cell.length_c   1.000
_cell.angle_alpha   90.00
_cell.angle_beta   90.00
_cell.angle_gamma   90.00
#
_symmetry.space_group_name_H-M   'P 1'
#
loop_
_entity.id
_entity.type
_entity.pdbx_description
1 polymer ?
#
loop_
_entity_poly.entity_id
_entity_poly.type
_entity_poly.pdbx_seq_one_letter_code
_entity_poly.pdbx_strand_id
1 'polypeptide(L)' 'MAEASIAAAESEASSYRVKFDRENFLDLIRIAHPKILYRRKNMYFFAYDGFVMYCDQCQESDFTERILDAIEFSNSQWTK' A
#
# COMPACT_ATOMS: atom_id res chain seq x y z
N MET A 1 22.07 -26.81 29.55
CA MET A 1 21.07 -26.90 28.46
C MET A 1 20.11 -25.74 28.60
N ALA A 2 20.30 -24.71 27.79
CA ALA A 2 19.33 -23.65 27.56
C ALA A 2 19.74 -23.03 26.21
N GLU A 3 19.25 -23.61 25.12
CA GLU A 3 19.37 -23.02 23.80
C GLU A 3 18.51 -21.76 23.79
N ALA A 4 19.16 -20.60 23.89
CA ALA A 4 18.52 -19.34 23.61
C ALA A 4 18.21 -19.32 22.11
N SER A 5 16.97 -19.63 21.76
CA SER A 5 16.44 -19.37 20.42
C SER A 5 16.48 -17.86 20.20
N ILE A 6 17.47 -17.41 19.44
CA ILE A 6 17.48 -16.07 18.86
C ILE A 6 16.34 -16.09 17.86
N ALA A 7 15.17 -15.63 18.28
CA ALA A 7 14.08 -15.32 17.38
C ALA A 7 14.67 -14.33 16.36
N ALA A 8 14.84 -14.78 15.12
CA ALA A 8 15.09 -13.89 14.01
C ALA A 8 13.86 -12.99 13.94
N ALA A 9 13.97 -11.79 14.52
CA ALA A 9 13.07 -10.72 14.18
C ALA A 9 13.33 -10.46 12.70
N GLU A 10 12.52 -11.09 11.84
CA GLU A 10 12.30 -10.60 10.49
C GLU A 10 11.98 -9.13 10.67
N SER A 11 12.96 -8.28 10.41
CA SER A 11 12.76 -6.85 10.39
C SER A 11 11.83 -6.63 9.21
N GLU A 12 10.51 -6.69 9.47
CA GLU A 12 9.50 -6.25 8.53
C GLU A 12 10.02 -4.92 8.00
N ALA A 13 10.36 -4.88 6.71
CA ALA A 13 10.81 -3.65 6.11
C ALA A 13 9.63 -2.69 6.29
N SER A 14 9.80 -1.72 7.19
CA SER A 14 8.79 -0.71 7.50
C SER A 14 8.58 0.09 6.22
N SER A 15 7.72 -0.43 5.33
CA SER A 15 7.32 0.30 4.15
C SER A 15 6.50 1.47 4.68
N TYR A 16 6.93 2.68 4.34
CA TYR A 16 6.28 3.91 4.77
C TYR A 16 4.89 3.99 4.12
N ARG A 17 3.90 3.39 4.79
CA ARG A 17 2.52 3.31 4.34
C ARG A 17 1.69 4.33 5.10
N VAL A 18 0.86 5.07 4.39
CA VAL A 18 -0.04 6.07 4.98
C VAL A 18 -1.47 5.74 4.58
N LYS A 19 -2.32 5.52 5.58
CA LYS A 19 -3.74 5.28 5.39
C LYS A 19 -4.49 6.61 5.37
N PHE A 20 -5.37 6.79 4.40
CA PHE A 20 -6.29 7.91 4.33
C PHE A 20 -7.74 7.43 4.42
N ASP A 21 -8.62 8.31 4.89
CA ASP A 21 -10.06 8.17 4.64
C ASP A 21 -10.36 8.46 3.17
N ARG A 22 -11.61 8.20 2.76
CA ARG A 22 -12.03 8.38 1.35
C ARG A 22 -11.82 9.81 0.85
N GLU A 23 -12.22 10.81 1.63
CA GLU A 23 -12.19 12.21 1.20
C GLU A 23 -10.74 12.70 0.99
N ASN A 24 -9.87 12.48 1.98
CA ASN A 24 -8.47 12.89 1.87
C ASN A 24 -7.71 12.09 0.81
N PHE A 25 -8.05 10.82 0.60
CA PHE A 25 -7.43 10.01 -0.45
C PHE A 25 -7.78 10.52 -1.85
N LEU A 26 -9.04 10.91 -2.08
CA LEU A 26 -9.47 11.48 -3.35
C LEU A 26 -8.84 12.84 -3.61
N ASP A 27 -8.73 13.69 -2.59
CA ASP A 27 -8.01 14.95 -2.71
C ASP A 27 -6.51 14.72 -2.99
N LEU A 28 -5.91 13.71 -2.38
CA LEU A 28 -4.52 13.36 -2.67
C LEU A 28 -4.33 12.87 -4.11
N ILE A 29 -5.27 12.09 -4.66
CA ILE A 29 -5.24 11.70 -6.08
C ILE A 29 -5.33 12.91 -7.00
N ARG A 30 -6.18 13.89 -6.65
CA ARG A 30 -6.26 15.15 -7.41
C ARG A 30 -4.97 15.96 -7.37
N ILE A 31 -4.20 15.90 -6.28
CA ILE A 31 -2.92 16.61 -6.16
C ILE A 31 -1.81 15.84 -6.88
N ALA A 32 -1.73 14.54 -6.64
CA ALA A 32 -0.67 13.67 -7.13
C ALA A 32 -0.81 13.29 -8.60
N HIS A 33 -2.04 13.35 -9.13
CA HIS A 33 -2.40 12.90 -10.48
C HIS A 33 -1.75 11.56 -10.88
N PRO A 34 -1.95 10.48 -10.09
CA PRO A 34 -1.35 9.20 -10.40
C PRO A 34 -1.91 8.67 -11.72
N LYS A 35 -1.04 8.22 -12.63
CA LYS A 35 -1.49 7.62 -13.91
C LYS A 35 -2.15 6.25 -13.71
N ILE A 36 -1.78 5.56 -12.63
CA ILE A 36 -2.20 4.20 -12.32
C ILE A 36 -2.51 4.13 -10.83
N LEU A 37 -3.67 3.60 -10.50
CA LEU A 37 -4.03 3.15 -9.16
C LEU A 37 -3.92 1.63 -9.10
N TYR A 38 -3.41 1.11 -7.99
CA TYR A 38 -3.36 -0.32 -7.73
C TYR A 38 -4.50 -0.70 -6.80
N ARG A 39 -5.12 -1.85 -7.03
CA ARG A 39 -6.16 -2.40 -6.17
C ARG A 39 -5.74 -3.76 -5.64
N ARG A 40 -5.94 -4.00 -4.34
CA ARG A 40 -5.91 -5.33 -3.74
C ARG A 40 -7.13 -5.53 -2.86
N LYS A 41 -8.02 -6.43 -3.24
CA LYS A 41 -9.34 -6.60 -2.59
C LYS A 41 -10.06 -5.24 -2.54
N ASN A 42 -10.34 -4.72 -1.35
CA ASN A 42 -11.00 -3.42 -1.17
C ASN A 42 -10.03 -2.24 -0.98
N MET A 43 -8.72 -2.48 -1.06
CA MET A 43 -7.70 -1.47 -0.83
C MET A 43 -7.20 -0.91 -2.15
N TYR A 44 -7.33 0.40 -2.31
CA TYR A 44 -6.74 1.17 -3.41
C TYR A 44 -5.47 1.85 -2.91
N PHE A 45 -4.43 1.84 -3.71
CA PHE A 45 -3.15 2.43 -3.33
C PHE A 45 -2.32 2.92 -4.51
N PHE A 46 -1.44 3.87 -4.23
CA PHE A 46 -0.41 4.34 -5.16
C PHE A 46 0.79 4.88 -4.39
N ALA A 47 1.92 5.06 -5.07
CA ALA A 47 3.11 5.64 -4.48
C ALA A 47 3.12 7.16 -4.70
N TYR A 48 3.39 7.92 -3.64
CA TYR A 48 3.53 9.38 -3.68
C TYR A 48 4.61 9.82 -2.70
N ASP A 49 5.57 10.63 -3.16
CA ASP A 49 6.69 11.15 -2.37
C ASP A 49 7.46 10.10 -1.55
N GLY A 50 7.58 8.88 -2.07
CA GLY A 50 8.28 7.77 -1.40
C GLY A 50 7.44 7.00 -0.38
N PHE A 51 6.17 7.37 -0.20
CA PHE A 51 5.20 6.68 0.64
C PHE A 51 4.21 5.88 -0.21
N VAL A 52 3.69 4.79 0.35
CA VAL A 52 2.53 4.11 -0.23
C VAL A 52 1.27 4.63 0.43
N MET A 53 0.48 5.37 -0.32
CA MET A 53 -0.77 5.95 0.13
C MET A 53 -1.89 4.96 -0.18
N TYR A 54 -2.75 4.67 0.79
CA TYR A 54 -3.84 3.71 0.58
C TYR A 54 -5.15 4.08 1.27
N CYS A 55 -6.26 3.62 0.68
CA CYS A 55 -7.60 3.74 1.23
C CYS A 55 -8.39 2.45 1.01
N ASP A 56 -9.14 2.01 2.03
CA ASP A 56 -10.02 0.83 2.01
C ASP A 56 -11.51 1.18 2.00
N GLN A 57 -11.85 2.46 1.88
CA GLN A 57 -13.23 2.98 1.86
C GLN A 57 -13.66 3.47 0.48
N CYS A 58 -12.73 3.60 -0.47
CA CYS A 58 -13.03 4.02 -1.83
C CYS A 58 -13.72 2.92 -2.64
N GLN A 59 -14.40 3.35 -3.69
CA GLN A 59 -15.01 2.48 -4.69
C GLN A 59 -14.40 2.73 -6.07
N GLU A 60 -14.52 1.77 -6.97
CA GLU A 60 -14.00 1.88 -8.34
C GLU A 60 -14.61 3.08 -9.08
N SER A 61 -15.86 3.43 -8.80
CA SER A 61 -16.53 4.61 -9.36
C SER A 61 -15.97 5.95 -8.88
N ASP A 62 -15.12 5.96 -7.84
CA ASP A 62 -14.50 7.18 -7.34
C ASP A 62 -13.30 7.63 -8.18
N PHE A 63 -12.82 6.78 -9.08
CA PHE A 63 -11.59 6.99 -9.83
C PHE A 63 -11.86 7.10 -11.32
N THR A 64 -11.09 7.96 -11.99
CA THR A 64 -11.07 8.09 -13.46
C THR A 64 -9.80 7.49 -14.06
N GLU A 65 -8.82 7.24 -13.21
CA GLU A 65 -7.52 6.68 -13.49
C GLU A 65 -7.62 5.19 -13.79
N ARG A 66 -6.61 4.67 -14.47
CA ARG A 66 -6.53 3.24 -14.74
C ARG A 66 -6.26 2.47 -13.46
N ILE A 67 -7.11 1.49 -13.16
CA ILE A 67 -6.96 0.60 -12.00
C ILE A 67 -6.29 -0.71 -12.45
N LEU A 68 -5.25 -1.13 -11.75
CA LEU A 68 -4.59 -2.42 -11.94
C LEU A 68 -4.73 -3.28 -10.68
N ASP A 69 -5.24 -4.49 -10.84
CA ASP A 69 -5.33 -5.46 -9.75
C ASP A 69 -3.94 -6.03 -9.41
N ALA A 70 -3.51 -5.82 -8.18
CA ALA A 70 -2.28 -6.34 -7.62
C ALA A 70 -2.51 -7.73 -7.00
N ILE A 71 -1.60 -8.67 -7.27
CA ILE A 71 -1.63 -10.03 -6.73
C ILE A 71 -1.34 -10.01 -5.22
N GLU A 72 -0.26 -9.33 -4.84
CA GLU A 72 0.16 -9.23 -3.45
C GLU A 72 0.74 -7.86 -3.10
N PHE A 73 0.66 -7.56 -1.81
CA PHE A 73 1.36 -6.46 -1.18
C PHE A 73 2.34 -7.11 -0.20
N SER A 74 3.61 -7.22 -0.60
CA SER A 74 4.66 -7.83 0.23
C SER A 74 5.42 -6.76 1.01
N ASN A 75 5.58 -6.97 2.32
CA ASN A 75 6.55 -6.26 3.16
C ASN A 75 7.85 -7.05 3.36
N SER A 76 7.85 -8.31 2.92
CA SER A 76 9.00 -9.18 3.01
C SER A 76 9.94 -8.83 1.85
N GLN A 77 11.24 -8.82 2.11
CA GLN A 77 12.21 -8.81 1.03
C GLN A 77 11.91 -10.00 0.11
N TRP A 78 11.91 -9.77 -1.20
CA TRP A 78 11.77 -10.85 -2.17
C TRP A 78 12.92 -11.84 -1.96
N THR A 79 12.63 -12.98 -1.35
CA THR A 79 13.57 -14.08 -1.25
C THR A 79 13.69 -14.67 -2.65
N LYS A 80 14.90 -14.60 -3.22
CA LYS A 80 15.23 -15.23 -4.50
C LYS A 80 15.12 -16.75 -4.43
#